data_AF-A0A1W1ZFE3-F1
#
_entry.id   AF-A0A1W1ZFE3-F1
#
_cell.length_a   1.000
_cell.length_b   1.000
_cell.length_c   1.000
_cell.angle_alpha   90.00
_cell.angle_beta   90.00
_cell.angle_gamma   90.00
#
_symmetry.space_group_name_H-M   'P 1'
#
loop_
_entity.id
_entity.type
_entity.pdbx_description
1 polymer ?
#
loop_
_entity_poly.entity_id
_entity_poly.type
_entity_poly.pdbx_seq_one_letter_code
_entity_poly.pdbx_strand_id
1 'polypeptide(L)'
;MRPVTTIKIATVIALMTGPAFSQNTLSDSREESSLSRYQVVEDGEELVKLRDLQALEDKAKAAFSDGLCLEGADVGFAEHANVAANVLRQSLEPFYSADRDDSSAIIQRSANSDLANVERASNNLLLKRNEYWLLEAKCYFEKGDFDNALNRTYRALEYIHPLDQEALWIEAREMMFNMIGYE
;
A
#
# COMPACT_ATOMS: atom_id res chain seq x y z
N MET A 1 37.87 -63.74 -18.93
CA MET A 1 36.90 -63.71 -20.04
C MET A 1 36.13 -62.40 -19.98
N ARG A 2 36.39 -61.47 -20.90
CA ARG A 2 35.55 -60.29 -21.21
C ARG A 2 34.82 -60.59 -22.52
N PRO A 3 33.53 -60.26 -22.63
CA PRO A 3 33.08 -59.34 -23.70
C PRO A 3 31.85 -58.52 -23.26
N VAL A 4 31.30 -57.53 -23.96
CA VAL A 4 31.69 -56.65 -25.07
C VAL A 4 30.77 -55.43 -24.93
N THR A 5 31.37 -54.25 -25.05
CA THR A 5 30.73 -52.94 -25.09
C THR A 5 29.85 -52.81 -26.32
N THR A 6 28.59 -52.36 -26.18
CA THR A 6 27.79 -51.92 -27.33
C THR A 6 27.58 -50.42 -27.26
N ILE A 7 28.29 -49.73 -28.15
CA ILE A 7 28.11 -48.32 -28.50
C ILE A 7 26.87 -48.24 -29.40
N LYS A 8 25.91 -47.37 -29.08
CA LYS A 8 24.87 -46.98 -30.04
C LYS A 8 25.06 -45.53 -30.46
N ILE A 9 25.11 -45.42 -31.78
CA ILE A 9 25.48 -44.30 -32.62
C ILE A 9 24.40 -43.20 -32.55
N ALA A 10 24.90 -41.97 -32.60
CA ALA A 10 24.17 -40.72 -32.70
C ALA A 10 23.15 -40.73 -33.85
N THR A 11 21.99 -40.13 -33.61
CA THR A 11 21.15 -39.59 -34.69
C THR A 11 20.99 -38.10 -34.45
N VAL A 12 21.69 -37.32 -35.27
CA VAL A 12 21.49 -35.89 -35.44
C VAL A 12 20.24 -35.71 -36.29
N ILE A 13 19.20 -35.08 -35.75
CA ILE A 13 18.09 -34.53 -36.54
C ILE A 13 18.31 -33.03 -36.58
N ALA A 14 18.76 -32.55 -37.74
CA ALA A 14 18.76 -31.15 -38.10
C ALA A 14 17.65 -30.89 -39.12
N LEU A 15 17.09 -29.67 -39.04
CA LEU A 15 16.20 -28.98 -39.99
C LEU A 15 14.71 -29.40 -39.86
N MET A 16 13.73 -28.50 -39.74
CA MET A 16 13.60 -27.21 -40.40
C MET A 16 12.90 -26.14 -39.56
N THR A 17 13.41 -24.93 -39.68
CA THR A 17 12.77 -23.65 -39.36
C THR A 17 11.49 -23.47 -40.17
N GLY A 18 10.32 -23.53 -39.53
CA GLY A 18 9.09 -22.95 -40.05
C GLY A 18 8.85 -21.58 -39.40
N PRO A 19 8.27 -20.59 -40.09
CA PRO A 19 7.83 -19.37 -39.43
C PRO A 19 6.73 -19.75 -38.44
N ALA A 20 7.01 -19.57 -37.15
CA ALA A 20 5.97 -19.54 -36.14
C ALA A 20 5.05 -18.37 -36.48
N PHE A 21 3.91 -18.68 -37.07
CA PHE A 21 2.78 -17.77 -37.15
C PHE A 21 2.47 -17.38 -35.70
N SER A 22 2.83 -16.15 -35.33
CA SER A 22 2.31 -15.49 -34.14
C SER A 22 0.79 -15.52 -34.25
N GLN A 23 0.17 -16.48 -33.57
CA GLN A 23 -1.26 -16.42 -33.34
C GLN A 23 -1.47 -15.21 -32.45
N ASN A 24 -2.09 -14.19 -33.02
CA ASN A 24 -2.78 -13.14 -32.28
C ASN A 24 -3.53 -13.80 -31.12
N THR A 25 -2.98 -13.69 -29.91
CA THR A 25 -3.77 -13.79 -28.71
C THR A 25 -4.74 -12.63 -28.78
N LEU A 26 -5.96 -12.91 -29.24
CA LEU A 26 -7.13 -12.18 -28.80
C LEU A 26 -7.06 -12.19 -27.28
N SER A 27 -6.52 -11.11 -26.72
CA SER A 27 -6.53 -10.84 -25.29
C SER A 27 -7.98 -10.98 -24.83
N ASP A 28 -8.15 -11.83 -23.83
CA ASP A 28 -9.42 -12.14 -23.22
C ASP A 28 -10.11 -10.84 -22.77
N SER A 29 -11.10 -10.40 -23.55
CA SER A 29 -11.95 -9.24 -23.25
C SER A 29 -12.69 -9.32 -21.90
N ARG A 30 -12.56 -10.44 -21.16
CA ARG A 30 -13.10 -10.59 -19.80
C ARG A 30 -12.27 -9.90 -18.73
N GLU A 31 -10.95 -9.75 -18.91
CA GLU A 31 -10.13 -9.01 -17.93
C GLU A 31 -10.47 -7.51 -17.88
N GLU A 32 -10.88 -6.93 -19.02
CA GLU A 32 -11.16 -5.50 -19.13
C GLU A 32 -12.40 -5.06 -18.30
N SER A 33 -13.33 -6.00 -18.04
CA SER A 33 -14.51 -5.78 -17.21
C SER A 33 -14.32 -6.14 -15.72
N SER A 34 -13.17 -6.71 -15.35
CA SER A 34 -12.89 -7.03 -13.95
C SER A 34 -12.65 -5.76 -13.16
N LEU A 35 -13.53 -5.50 -12.18
CA LEU A 35 -13.37 -4.37 -11.25
C LEU A 35 -12.41 -4.70 -10.09
N SER A 36 -11.76 -5.87 -10.10
CA SER A 36 -10.82 -6.28 -9.05
C SER A 36 -9.70 -5.25 -8.84
N ARG A 37 -9.23 -4.60 -9.91
CA ARG A 37 -8.23 -3.52 -9.82
C ARG A 37 -8.72 -2.26 -9.10
N TYR A 38 -10.03 -2.12 -8.93
CA TYR A 38 -10.71 -1.01 -8.27
C TYR A 38 -11.23 -1.38 -6.88
N GLN A 39 -10.91 -2.59 -6.39
CA GLN A 39 -11.29 -3.01 -5.05
C GLN A 39 -10.43 -2.26 -4.02
N VAL A 40 -11.07 -1.39 -3.25
CA VAL A 40 -10.42 -0.54 -2.22
C VAL A 40 -10.63 -1.10 -0.80
N VAL A 41 -11.65 -1.96 -0.63
CA VAL A 41 -12.02 -2.60 0.63
C VAL A 41 -12.08 -4.10 0.37
N GLU A 42 -11.53 -4.91 1.29
CA GLU A 42 -11.53 -6.36 1.17
C GLU A 42 -12.96 -6.94 1.15
N ASP A 43 -13.11 -8.11 0.52
CA ASP A 43 -14.42 -8.77 0.41
C ASP A 43 -15.00 -9.05 1.81
N GLY A 44 -16.15 -8.44 2.10
CA GLY A 44 -16.86 -8.62 3.37
C GLY A 44 -16.60 -7.52 4.41
N GLU A 45 -15.72 -6.57 4.14
CA GLU A 45 -15.51 -5.41 5.00
C GLU A 45 -16.38 -4.21 4.57
N GLU A 46 -16.81 -3.40 5.55
CA GLU A 46 -17.53 -2.15 5.28
C GLU A 46 -16.56 -0.97 5.28
N LEU A 47 -16.74 -0.05 4.32
CA LEU A 47 -16.01 1.21 4.31
C LEU A 47 -16.35 2.03 5.57
N VAL A 48 -15.34 2.25 6.42
CA VAL A 48 -15.46 3.13 7.58
C VAL A 48 -15.67 4.57 7.11
N LYS A 49 -16.77 5.19 7.56
CA LYS A 49 -17.09 6.59 7.23
C LYS A 49 -16.17 7.52 8.02
N LEU A 50 -15.87 8.70 7.47
CA LEU A 50 -15.00 9.69 8.12
C LEU A 50 -15.40 10.04 9.57
N ARG A 51 -16.71 10.11 9.84
CA ARG A 51 -17.22 10.38 11.20
C ARG A 51 -16.87 9.25 12.20
N ASP A 52 -16.89 8.01 11.71
CA ASP A 52 -16.68 6.81 12.51
C ASP A 52 -15.18 6.55 12.65
N LEU A 53 -14.38 6.99 11.67
CA LEU A 53 -12.91 6.98 11.71
C LEU A 53 -12.35 7.86 12.84
N GLN A 54 -12.97 9.00 13.15
CA GLN A 54 -12.55 9.82 14.30
C GLN A 54 -12.72 9.06 15.61
N ALA A 55 -13.81 8.30 15.76
CA ALA A 55 -14.03 7.48 16.96
C ALA A 55 -12.97 6.36 17.09
N LEU A 56 -12.52 5.80 15.96
CA LEU A 56 -11.41 4.84 15.96
C LEU A 56 -10.09 5.51 16.37
N GLU A 57 -9.79 6.71 15.86
CA GLU A 57 -8.61 7.46 16.28
C GLU A 57 -8.63 7.71 17.80
N ASP A 58 -9.75 8.21 18.32
CA ASP A 58 -9.89 8.53 19.75
C ASP A 58 -9.72 7.26 20.61
N LYS A 59 -10.29 6.14 20.17
CA LYS A 59 -10.15 4.84 20.84
C LYS A 59 -8.70 4.36 20.83
N ALA A 60 -8.03 4.39 19.69
CA ALA A 60 -6.65 3.95 19.55
C ALA A 60 -5.71 4.83 20.39
N LYS A 61 -5.90 6.15 20.34
CA LYS A 61 -5.15 7.12 21.14
C LYS A 61 -5.30 6.88 22.64
N ALA A 62 -6.51 6.62 23.12
CA ALA A 62 -6.77 6.30 24.52
C ALA A 62 -6.02 5.02 24.93
N ALA A 63 -6.15 3.95 24.15
CA ALA A 63 -5.47 2.69 24.42
C ALA A 63 -3.93 2.82 24.47
N PHE A 64 -3.32 3.54 23.52
CA PHE A 64 -1.87 3.80 23.57
C PHE A 64 -1.47 4.63 24.78
N SER A 65 -2.27 5.63 25.16
CA SER A 65 -2.02 6.50 26.32
C SER A 65 -2.12 5.73 27.65
N ASP A 66 -2.99 4.72 27.71
CA ASP A 66 -3.21 3.87 28.89
C ASP A 66 -2.22 2.69 28.96
N GLY A 67 -1.27 2.59 28.01
CA GLY A 67 -0.32 1.49 27.93
C GLY A 67 -0.92 0.16 27.42
N LEU A 68 -2.17 0.19 26.94
CA LEU A 68 -2.88 -0.94 26.34
C LEU A 68 -2.47 -1.09 24.86
N CYS A 69 -1.16 -1.25 24.64
CA CYS A 69 -0.52 -1.10 23.33
C CYS A 69 -1.13 -2.01 22.25
N LEU A 70 -1.34 -3.29 22.55
CA LEU A 70 -1.94 -4.24 21.59
C LEU A 70 -3.41 -3.92 21.32
N GLU A 71 -4.17 -3.52 22.33
CA GLU A 71 -5.57 -3.11 22.14
C GLU A 71 -5.68 -1.87 21.25
N GLY A 72 -4.72 -0.93 21.39
CA GLY A 72 -4.62 0.24 20.52
C GLY A 72 -4.27 -0.14 19.08
N ALA A 73 -3.35 -1.08 18.89
CA ALA A 73 -2.98 -1.58 17.57
C ALA A 73 -4.14 -2.33 16.89
N ASP A 74 -4.92 -3.09 17.65
CA ASP A 74 -6.07 -3.85 17.16
C ASP A 74 -7.27 -2.97 16.76
N VAL A 75 -7.26 -1.66 17.09
CA VAL A 75 -8.29 -0.72 16.61
C VAL A 75 -8.26 -0.56 15.08
N GLY A 76 -7.10 -0.78 14.44
CA GLY A 76 -6.98 -0.72 12.98
C GLY A 76 -7.13 0.68 12.38
N PHE A 77 -6.94 1.75 13.18
CA PHE A 77 -7.11 3.12 12.70
C PHE A 77 -6.24 3.43 11.46
N ALA A 78 -4.96 3.02 11.46
CA ALA A 78 -4.06 3.34 10.35
C ALA A 78 -4.54 2.73 9.02
N GLU A 79 -5.05 1.49 9.04
CA GLU A 79 -5.56 0.83 7.84
C GLU A 79 -6.83 1.53 7.31
N HIS A 80 -7.77 1.84 8.19
CA HIS A 80 -8.97 2.57 7.80
C HIS A 80 -8.67 4.01 7.34
N ALA A 81 -7.68 4.68 7.94
CA ALA A 81 -7.22 5.99 7.51
C ALA A 81 -6.56 5.93 6.13
N ASN A 82 -5.78 4.88 5.83
CA ASN A 82 -5.20 4.64 4.51
C ASN A 82 -6.28 4.49 3.43
N VAL A 83 -7.27 3.64 3.69
CA VAL A 83 -8.42 3.42 2.80
C VAL A 83 -9.17 4.72 2.55
N ALA A 84 -9.54 5.44 3.62
CA ALA A 84 -10.28 6.70 3.51
C ALA A 84 -9.49 7.78 2.74
N ALA A 85 -8.19 7.91 3.00
CA ALA A 85 -7.32 8.83 2.28
C ALA A 85 -7.25 8.49 0.78
N ASN A 86 -7.11 7.22 0.43
CA ASN A 86 -7.07 6.79 -0.97
C ASN A 86 -8.39 7.05 -1.70
N VAL A 87 -9.54 6.87 -1.05
CA VAL A 87 -10.85 7.24 -1.61
C VAL A 87 -10.92 8.75 -1.89
N LEU A 88 -10.49 9.58 -0.93
CA LEU A 88 -10.47 11.04 -1.12
C LEU A 88 -9.54 11.44 -2.26
N ARG A 89 -8.32 10.88 -2.31
CA ARG A 89 -7.36 11.15 -3.39
C ARG A 89 -7.89 10.73 -4.75
N GLN A 90 -8.50 9.56 -4.85
CA GLN A 90 -9.10 9.06 -6.10
C GLN A 90 -10.20 10.00 -6.63
N SER A 91 -10.92 10.71 -5.75
CA SER A 91 -11.91 11.70 -6.16
C SER A 91 -11.30 12.96 -6.80
N LEU A 92 -10.01 13.22 -6.55
CA LEU A 92 -9.26 14.35 -7.11
C LEU A 92 -8.52 14.00 -8.41
N GLU A 93 -8.30 12.72 -8.69
CA GLU A 93 -7.51 12.27 -9.85
C GLU A 93 -7.97 12.83 -11.20
N PRO A 94 -9.28 12.94 -11.51
CA PRO A 94 -9.71 13.55 -12.77
C PRO A 94 -9.26 15.02 -12.92
N PHE A 95 -9.14 15.75 -11.81
CA PHE A 95 -8.64 17.12 -11.82
C PHE A 95 -7.12 17.16 -12.02
N TYR A 96 -6.35 16.34 -11.29
CA TYR A 96 -4.88 16.32 -11.43
C TYR A 96 -4.38 15.67 -12.73
N SER A 97 -5.20 14.83 -13.35
CA SER A 97 -4.92 14.21 -14.65
C SER A 97 -5.35 15.07 -15.84
N ALA A 98 -6.11 16.14 -15.60
CA ALA A 98 -6.57 17.04 -16.66
C ALA A 98 -5.41 17.90 -17.18
N ASP A 99 -5.48 18.30 -18.45
CA ASP A 99 -4.56 19.30 -18.97
C ASP A 99 -4.86 20.69 -18.36
N ARG A 100 -4.02 21.67 -18.70
CA ARG A 100 -4.12 23.02 -18.14
C ARG A 100 -5.44 23.71 -18.48
N ASP A 101 -5.96 23.51 -19.69
CA ASP A 101 -7.16 24.20 -20.17
C ASP A 101 -8.41 23.57 -19.52
N ASP A 102 -8.45 22.24 -19.46
CA ASP A 102 -9.50 21.48 -18.78
C ASP A 102 -9.50 21.74 -17.27
N SER A 103 -8.33 21.76 -16.63
CA SER A 103 -8.20 22.13 -15.21
C SER A 103 -8.73 23.54 -14.95
N SER A 104 -8.40 24.49 -15.83
CA SER A 104 -8.89 25.88 -15.75
C SER A 104 -10.40 25.95 -15.93
N ALA A 105 -10.96 25.17 -16.85
CA ALA A 105 -12.40 25.08 -17.07
C ALA A 105 -13.13 24.43 -15.89
N ILE A 106 -12.55 23.40 -15.26
CA ILE A 106 -13.06 22.79 -14.02
C ILE A 106 -13.10 23.87 -12.94
N ILE A 107 -11.99 24.56 -12.67
CA ILE A 107 -11.90 25.63 -11.66
C ILE A 107 -12.93 26.73 -11.88
N GLN A 108 -13.20 27.10 -13.14
CA GLN A 108 -14.19 28.13 -13.47
C GLN A 108 -15.64 27.66 -13.29
N ARG A 109 -15.92 26.36 -13.44
CA ARG A 109 -17.27 25.77 -13.39
C ARG A 109 -17.62 25.21 -12.02
N SER A 110 -16.66 24.65 -11.29
CA SER A 110 -16.84 24.26 -9.90
C SER A 110 -16.70 25.50 -9.02
N ALA A 111 -17.72 25.81 -8.22
CA ALA A 111 -17.54 26.72 -7.10
C ALA A 111 -16.52 26.08 -6.14
N ASN A 112 -15.26 26.44 -6.29
CA ASN A 112 -14.10 25.61 -5.99
C ASN A 112 -13.73 25.49 -4.50
N SER A 113 -14.72 25.41 -3.59
CA SER A 113 -14.46 25.32 -2.15
C SER A 113 -13.96 23.94 -1.71
N ASP A 114 -14.29 22.88 -2.44
CA ASP A 114 -14.20 21.54 -1.86
C ASP A 114 -12.92 20.77 -2.24
N LEU A 115 -12.26 21.07 -3.37
CA LEU A 115 -11.02 20.37 -3.77
C LEU A 115 -9.91 20.54 -2.74
N ALA A 116 -9.65 21.78 -2.32
CA ALA A 116 -8.64 22.07 -1.31
C ALA A 116 -8.98 21.46 0.06
N ASN A 117 -10.27 21.33 0.39
CA ASN A 117 -10.71 20.70 1.63
C ASN A 117 -10.52 19.17 1.58
N VAL A 118 -10.84 18.53 0.45
CA VAL A 118 -10.65 17.10 0.23
C VAL A 118 -9.17 16.75 0.20
N GLU A 119 -8.34 17.52 -0.50
CA GLU A 119 -6.88 17.35 -0.54
C GLU A 119 -6.29 17.44 0.87
N ARG A 120 -6.66 18.49 1.62
CA ARG A 120 -6.22 18.66 3.02
C ARG A 120 -6.67 17.50 3.89
N ALA A 121 -7.91 17.04 3.76
CA ALA A 121 -8.44 15.92 4.53
C ALA A 121 -7.67 14.62 4.22
N SER A 122 -7.41 14.34 2.94
CA SER A 122 -6.60 13.20 2.50
C SER A 122 -5.19 13.25 3.09
N ASN A 123 -4.50 14.38 2.94
CA ASN A 123 -3.12 14.54 3.43
C ASN A 123 -3.04 14.41 4.95
N ASN A 124 -4.00 14.99 5.69
CA ASN A 124 -4.07 14.84 7.15
C ASN A 124 -4.25 13.38 7.57
N LEU A 125 -5.08 12.61 6.87
CA LEU A 125 -5.25 11.18 7.15
C LEU A 125 -3.97 10.39 6.87
N LEU A 126 -3.24 10.71 5.78
CA LEU A 126 -1.97 10.06 5.46
C LEU A 126 -0.89 10.33 6.51
N LEU A 127 -0.80 11.57 7.00
CA LEU A 127 0.14 11.92 8.08
C LEU A 127 -0.15 11.13 9.36
N LYS A 128 -1.42 11.09 9.79
CA LYS A 128 -1.86 10.32 10.96
C LYS A 128 -1.62 8.82 10.77
N ARG A 129 -1.94 8.27 9.60
CA ARG A 129 -1.68 6.86 9.28
C ARG A 129 -0.21 6.51 9.49
N ASN A 130 0.71 7.35 9.04
CA ASN A 130 2.15 7.12 9.21
C ASN A 130 2.53 7.06 10.70
N GLU A 131 2.00 7.98 11.50
CA GLU A 131 2.22 8.01 12.96
C GLU A 131 1.69 6.75 13.64
N TYR A 132 0.46 6.33 13.31
CA TYR A 132 -0.17 5.17 13.92
C TYR A 132 0.47 3.85 13.49
N TRP A 133 0.93 3.71 12.25
CA TRP A 133 1.73 2.55 11.87
C TRP A 133 3.00 2.43 12.72
N LEU A 134 3.67 3.54 13.04
CA LEU A 134 4.84 3.48 13.90
C LEU A 134 4.47 3.21 15.37
N LEU A 135 3.35 3.73 15.88
CA LEU A 135 2.84 3.37 17.21
C LEU A 135 2.54 1.87 17.32
N GLU A 136 1.84 1.32 16.34
CA GLU A 136 1.58 -0.12 16.23
C GLU A 136 2.89 -0.91 16.20
N ALA A 137 3.87 -0.49 15.40
CA ALA A 137 5.17 -1.13 15.32
C ALA A 137 5.92 -1.17 16.66
N LYS A 138 5.90 -0.06 17.42
CA LYS A 138 6.46 0.00 18.78
C LYS A 138 5.84 -1.04 19.68
N CYS A 139 4.52 -1.17 19.65
CA CYS A 139 3.82 -2.16 20.47
C CYS A 139 4.29 -3.58 20.16
N TYR A 140 4.37 -3.94 18.88
CA TYR A 140 4.86 -5.26 18.49
C TYR A 140 6.32 -5.48 18.89
N PHE A 141 7.17 -4.46 18.71
CA PHE A 141 8.58 -4.50 19.09
C PHE A 141 8.76 -4.76 20.59
N GLU A 142 8.03 -4.05 21.45
CA GLU A 142 8.09 -4.21 22.91
C GLU A 142 7.61 -5.60 23.39
N LYS A 143 6.77 -6.27 22.60
CA LYS A 143 6.31 -7.64 22.88
C LYS A 143 7.21 -8.71 22.27
N GLY A 144 8.27 -8.33 21.56
CA GLY A 144 9.18 -9.24 20.87
C GLY A 144 8.59 -9.83 19.58
N ASP A 145 7.48 -9.28 19.07
CA ASP A 145 6.91 -9.66 17.78
C ASP A 145 7.58 -8.82 16.67
N PHE A 146 8.82 -9.19 16.36
CA PHE A 146 9.63 -8.43 15.41
C PHE A 146 9.11 -8.51 13.97
N ASP A 147 8.38 -9.56 13.59
CA ASP A 147 7.82 -9.69 12.24
C ASP A 147 6.73 -8.64 12.01
N ASN A 148 5.78 -8.51 12.95
CA ASN A 148 4.75 -7.47 12.85
C ASN A 148 5.33 -6.07 13.04
N ALA A 149 6.29 -5.90 13.94
CA ALA A 149 7.00 -4.63 14.12
C ALA A 149 7.69 -4.19 12.81
N LEU A 150 8.44 -5.09 12.18
CA LEU A 150 9.16 -4.82 10.94
C LEU A 150 8.19 -4.42 9.82
N ASN A 151 7.12 -5.20 9.62
CA ASN A 151 6.12 -4.91 8.59
C ASN A 151 5.48 -3.53 8.75
N ARG A 152 5.11 -3.16 9.99
CA ARG A 152 4.50 -1.85 10.27
C ARG A 152 5.49 -0.71 10.12
N THR A 153 6.73 -0.88 10.58
CA THR A 153 7.80 0.11 10.40
C THR A 153 8.15 0.32 8.93
N TYR A 154 8.22 -0.74 8.11
CA TYR A 154 8.43 -0.63 6.66
C TYR A 154 7.31 0.17 5.99
N ARG A 155 6.05 -0.14 6.31
CA ARG A 155 4.90 0.63 5.80
C ARG A 155 4.99 2.10 6.19
N ALA A 156 5.34 2.40 7.43
CA ALA A 156 5.53 3.79 7.86
C ALA A 156 6.62 4.49 7.03
N LEU A 157 7.81 3.88 6.92
CA LEU A 157 8.95 4.48 6.22
C LEU A 157 8.73 4.70 4.73
N GLU A 158 7.96 3.85 4.06
CA GLU A 158 7.61 4.01 2.63
C GLU A 158 6.92 5.37 2.37
N TYR A 159 6.17 5.88 3.34
CA TYR A 159 5.34 7.06 3.15
C TYR A 159 5.66 8.24 4.06
N ILE A 160 6.55 8.08 5.03
CA ILE A 160 7.03 9.19 5.85
C ILE A 160 7.87 10.11 4.96
N HIS A 161 7.44 11.37 4.85
CA HIS A 161 8.23 12.38 4.16
C HIS A 161 9.27 12.96 5.12
N PRO A 162 10.59 12.87 4.84
CA PRO A 162 11.64 13.26 5.79
C PRO A 162 11.61 14.73 6.20
N LEU A 163 11.06 15.63 5.36
CA LEU A 163 10.99 17.06 5.67
C LEU A 163 9.76 17.42 6.53
N ASP A 164 8.66 16.69 6.38
CA ASP A 164 7.41 17.00 7.09
C ASP A 164 7.26 16.20 8.38
N GLN A 165 7.90 15.03 8.47
CA GLN A 165 7.81 14.09 9.58
C GLN A 165 9.20 13.59 10.00
N GLU A 166 10.20 14.49 10.05
CA GLU A 166 11.61 14.17 10.34
C GLU A 166 11.80 13.33 11.61
N ALA A 167 11.17 13.72 12.72
CA ALA A 167 11.28 13.00 13.98
C ALA A 167 10.74 11.56 13.87
N LEU A 168 9.62 11.39 13.17
CA LEU A 168 9.00 10.09 12.93
C LEU A 168 9.89 9.22 12.03
N TRP A 169 10.52 9.82 11.02
CA TRP A 169 11.47 9.14 10.14
C TRP A 169 12.70 8.62 10.90
N ILE A 170 13.30 9.48 11.73
CA ILE A 170 14.46 9.12 12.56
C ILE A 170 14.10 7.95 13.46
N GLU A 171 12.97 8.04 14.16
CA GLU A 171 12.51 7.01 15.08
C GLU A 171 12.22 5.67 14.38
N ALA A 172 11.52 5.70 13.24
CA ALA A 172 11.23 4.50 12.47
C ALA A 172 12.52 3.80 11.97
N ARG A 173 13.50 4.59 11.53
CA ARG A 173 14.81 4.05 11.08
C ARG A 173 15.60 3.46 12.25
N GLU A 174 15.67 4.14 13.39
CA GLU A 174 16.35 3.62 14.58
C GLU A 174 15.72 2.31 15.05
N MET A 175 14.38 2.21 15.01
CA MET A 175 13.69 0.97 15.32
C MET A 175 14.09 -0.17 14.38
N MET A 176 14.16 0.10 13.07
CA MET A 176 14.64 -0.91 12.10
C MET A 176 16.06 -1.38 12.42
N PHE A 177 16.96 -0.45 12.74
CA PHE A 177 18.34 -0.78 13.10
C PHE A 177 18.39 -1.65 14.35
N ASN A 178 17.60 -1.32 15.38
CA ASN A 178 17.50 -2.12 16.60
C ASN A 178 16.97 -3.53 16.33
N MET A 179 15.97 -3.70 15.45
CA MET A 179 15.41 -5.00 15.10
C MET A 179 16.43 -5.95 14.44
N ILE A 180 17.38 -5.40 13.68
CA ILE A 180 18.39 -6.19 12.95
C ILE A 180 19.78 -6.19 13.63
N GLY A 181 19.93 -5.47 14.74
CA GLY A 181 21.22 -5.31 15.43
C GLY A 181 22.26 -4.51 14.62
N TYR A 182 21.82 -3.48 13.89
CA TYR A 182 22.72 -2.57 13.18
C TYR A 182 23.16 -1.43 14.12
N GLU A 183 24.48 -1.33 14.36
CA GLU A 183 25.13 -0.31 15.21
C GLU A 183 25.89 0.73 14.37
#